data_AF-A0A953KGY4-F1
#
_entry.id   AF-A0A953KGY4-F1
#
_cell.length_a   1.000
_cell.length_b   1.000
_cell.length_c   1.000
_cell.angle_alpha   90.00
_cell.angle_beta   90.00
_cell.angle_gamma   90.00
#
_symmetry.space_group_name_H-M   'P 1'
#
loop_
_entity.id
_entity.type
_entity.pdbx_description
1 polymer ?
#
loop_
_entity_poly.entity_id
_entity_poly.type
_entity_poly.pdbx_seq_one_letter_code
_entity_poly.pdbx_strand_id
1 'polypeptide(L)' 'YGTAGWISPGILKDGQVHAVWSYPRQKNNWKIKIKPFYSFTKKEFKIIEKKISYLLGDGKVTSFQIGC' A
#
# COMPACT_ATOMS: atom_id res chain seq x y z
N TYR A 1 11.93 -9.42 -6.54
CA TYR A 1 11.23 -10.71 -6.54
C TYR A 1 11.28 -11.28 -5.13
N GLY A 2 10.14 -11.72 -4.58
CA GLY A 2 10.05 -12.27 -3.23
C GLY A 2 10.54 -13.72 -3.17
N THR A 3 11.01 -14.16 -2.01
CA THR A 3 11.41 -15.54 -1.76
C THR A 3 10.22 -16.47 -2.03
N ALA A 4 10.48 -17.66 -2.60
CA ALA A 4 9.46 -18.67 -2.93
C ALA A 4 8.39 -18.27 -3.97
N GLY A 5 8.70 -17.33 -4.88
CA GLY A 5 7.77 -16.95 -5.95
C GLY A 5 6.59 -16.10 -5.47
N TRP A 6 6.71 -15.49 -4.28
CA TRP A 6 5.69 -14.60 -3.74
C TRP A 6 5.43 -13.39 -4.64
N ILE A 7 4.15 -13.12 -4.91
CA ILE A 7 3.69 -11.95 -5.65
C ILE A 7 3.18 -10.92 -4.65
N SER A 8 3.96 -9.85 -4.46
CA SER A 8 3.54 -8.73 -3.62
C SER A 8 2.36 -7.99 -4.23
N PRO A 9 1.39 -7.53 -3.41
CA PRO A 9 0.25 -6.78 -3.94
C PRO A 9 0.73 -5.43 -4.47
N GLY A 10 0.41 -5.18 -5.74
CA GLY A 10 0.83 -4.00 -6.49
C GLY A 10 -0.24 -2.91 -6.55
N ILE A 11 0.21 -1.67 -6.69
CA ILE A 11 -0.61 -0.53 -7.08
C ILE A 11 -0.36 -0.29 -8.57
N LEU A 12 -1.43 -0.45 -9.35
CA LEU A 12 -1.40 -0.25 -10.79
C LEU A 12 -1.85 1.16 -11.15
N LYS A 13 -1.14 1.79 -12.08
CA LYS A 13 -1.53 3.03 -12.74
C LYS A 13 -1.16 2.91 -14.21
N ASP A 14 -2.10 3.21 -15.09
CA ASP A 14 -1.92 3.15 -16.55
C ASP A 14 -1.34 1.79 -17.05
N GLY A 15 -1.78 0.70 -16.42
CA GLY A 15 -1.33 -0.67 -16.73
C GLY A 15 0.05 -1.04 -16.17
N GLN A 16 0.73 -0.13 -15.46
CA GLN A 16 2.07 -0.34 -14.91
C GLN A 16 2.05 -0.45 -13.38
N VAL A 17 2.98 -1.22 -12.82
CA VAL A 17 3.17 -1.31 -11.38
C VAL A 17 3.91 -0.08 -10.88
N HIS A 18 3.19 0.81 -10.21
CA HIS A 18 3.75 2.06 -9.69
C HIS A 18 4.30 1.92 -8.26
N ALA A 19 3.79 0.97 -7.50
CA ALA A 19 4.23 0.69 -6.14
C ALA A 19 3.82 -0.72 -5.72
N VAL A 20 4.43 -1.19 -4.64
CA VAL A 20 3.92 -2.35 -3.89
C VAL A 20 3.47 -1.88 -2.52
N TRP A 21 2.49 -2.57 -1.95
CA TRP A 21 2.03 -2.28 -0.60
C TRP A 21 2.05 -3.52 0.27
N SER A 22 1.93 -3.30 1.57
CA SER A 22 1.88 -4.37 2.58
C SER A 22 1.05 -3.89 3.76
N TYR A 23 0.48 -4.85 4.48
CA TYR A 23 -0.34 -4.60 5.67
C TYR A 23 0.21 -5.34 6.89
N PRO A 24 1.41 -5.00 7.38
CA PRO A 24 1.95 -5.62 8.58
C PRO A 24 1.17 -5.20 9.82
N ARG A 25 1.00 -6.15 10.75
CA ARG A 25 0.53 -5.88 12.11
C ARG A 25 1.67 -5.23 12.91
N GLN A 26 1.43 -4.05 13.46
CA GLN A 26 2.31 -3.37 14.42
C GLN A 26 1.63 -3.31 15.80
N LYS A 27 2.11 -4.15 16.72
CA LYS A 27 1.54 -4.31 18.07
C LYS A 27 0.04 -4.63 17.99
N ASN A 28 -0.82 -3.68 18.38
CA ASN A 28 -2.29 -3.82 18.39
C ASN A 28 -2.97 -3.19 17.17
N ASN A 29 -2.19 -2.59 16.27
CA ASN A 29 -2.71 -1.86 15.13
C ASN A 29 -2.21 -2.45 13.83
N TRP A 30 -2.98 -2.26 12.78
CA TRP A 30 -2.52 -2.54 11.44
C TRP A 30 -2.04 -1.27 10.76
N LYS A 31 -0.96 -1.42 9.99
CA LYS A 31 -0.29 -0.32 9.30
C LYS A 31 -0.18 -0.63 7.83
N ILE A 32 -0.60 0.29 6.97
CA ILE A 32 -0.34 0.17 5.54
C ILE A 32 1.05 0.76 5.27
N LYS A 33 1.92 -0.05 4.69
CA LYS A 33 3.20 0.41 4.16
C LYS A 33 3.16 0.36 2.64
N ILE A 34 3.44 1.49 2.01
CA ILE A 34 3.53 1.60 0.55
C ILE A 34 4.99 1.86 0.20
N LYS A 35 5.54 1.04 -0.70
CA LYS A 35 6.86 1.24 -1.28
C LYS A 35 6.68 1.70 -2.74
N PRO A 36 6.71 3.02 -3.00
CA PRO A 36 6.63 3.55 -4.34
C PRO A 36 7.87 3.19 -5.16
N PHE A 37 7.65 2.87 -6.44
CA PHE A 37 8.72 2.88 -7.45
C PHE A 37 8.77 4.24 -8.17
N TYR A 38 7.63 4.94 -8.21
CA TYR A 38 7.49 6.28 -8.78
C TYR A 38 6.86 7.23 -7.76
N SER A 39 7.18 8.51 -7.89
CA SER A 39 6.57 9.55 -7.05
C SER A 39 5.07 9.64 -7.29
N PHE A 40 4.29 9.67 -6.21
CA PHE A 40 2.87 10.01 -6.25
C PHE A 40 2.65 11.45 -5.81
N THR A 41 1.63 12.07 -6.38
CA THR A 41 1.11 13.35 -5.90
C THR A 41 0.28 13.16 -4.63
N LYS A 42 0.12 14.23 -3.84
CA LYS A 42 -0.74 14.23 -2.64
C LYS A 42 -2.19 13.79 -2.92
N LYS A 43 -2.73 14.11 -4.11
CA LYS A 43 -4.09 13.71 -4.51
C LYS A 43 -4.18 12.21 -4.75
N GLU A 44 -3.19 11.65 -5.46
CA GLU A 44 -3.12 10.20 -5.71
C GLU A 44 -2.97 9.42 -4.40
N PHE A 45 -2.18 9.93 -3.46
CA PHE A 45 -2.07 9.32 -2.14
C PHE A 45 -3.42 9.18 -1.44
N LYS A 46 -4.27 10.22 -1.42
CA LYS A 46 -5.60 10.14 -0.81
C LYS A 46 -6.50 9.10 -1.49
N ILE A 47 -6.39 8.95 -2.81
CA ILE A 47 -7.17 7.97 -3.56
C ILE A 47 -6.70 6.55 -3.22
N ILE A 48 -5.37 6.34 -3.19
CA ILE A 48 -4.76 5.07 -2.81
C ILE A 48 -5.16 4.71 -1.38
N GLU A 49 -5.06 5.67 -0.45
CA GLU A 49 -5.46 5.54 0.95
C GLU A 49 -6.90 5.03 1.07
N LYS A 50 -7.84 5.72 0.41
CA LYS A 50 -9.26 5.36 0.42
C LYS A 50 -9.53 3.98 -0.17
N LYS A 51 -8.87 3.64 -1.29
CA LYS A 51 -9.02 2.33 -1.94
C LYS A 51 -8.49 1.20 -1.08
N ILE A 52 -7.31 1.35 -0.48
CA ILE A 52 -6.75 0.28 0.36
C ILE A 52 -7.59 0.13 1.65
N SER A 53 -8.03 1.23 2.26
CA SER A 53 -8.94 1.17 3.42
C SER A 53 -10.25 0.45 3.10
N TYR A 54 -10.83 0.67 1.91
CA TYR A 54 -12.00 -0.06 1.45
C TYR A 54 -11.74 -1.57 1.30
N LEU A 55 -10.61 -1.95 0.69
CA LEU A 55 -10.23 -3.36 0.53
C LEU A 55 -10.01 -4.09 1.87
N LEU A 56 -9.69 -3.35 2.92
CA LEU A 56 -9.45 -3.89 4.26
C LEU A 56 -10.72 -3.95 5.13
N GLY A 57 -11.88 -3.55 4.61
CA GLY A 57 -13.19 -3.74 5.26
C GLY A 57 -13.30 -3.11 6.66
N ASP A 58 -13.17 -1.78 6.75
CA ASP A 58 -13.18 -1.01 8.03
C ASP A 58 -12.09 -1.42 9.04
N GLY A 59 -11.13 -2.26 8.64
CA GLY A 59 -9.92 -2.50 9.41
C GLY A 59 -9.20 -1.18 9.64
N LYS A 60 -9.24 -0.67 10.88
CA LYS A 60 -8.64 0.61 11.30
C LYS A 60 -7.22 0.73 10.76
N VAL A 61 -7.06 1.38 9.61
CA VAL A 61 -5.75 1.77 9.14
C VAL A 61 -5.32 2.93 10.00
N THR A 62 -4.45 2.64 10.94
CA THR A 62 -4.03 3.63 11.95
C THR A 62 -2.86 4.48 11.47
N SER A 63 -2.15 4.05 10.44
CA SER A 63 -1.07 4.84 9.86
C SER A 63 -0.69 4.37 8.45
N PHE A 64 -0.29 5.35 7.64
CA PHE A 64 0.33 5.15 6.33
C PHE A 64 1.80 5.50 6.46
N GLN A 65 2.68 4.62 6.00
CA GLN A 65 4.10 4.92 5.91
C GLN A 65 4.62 4.61 4.51
N ILE A 66 5.24 5.63 3.92
CA ILE A 66 5.86 5.57 2.62
C ILE A 66 7.36 5.40 2.88
N GLY A 67 7.92 4.27 2.49
CA GLY A 67 9.36 4.03 2.53
C GLY A 67 9.94 4.28 1.13
N CYS A 68 10.82 5.27 1.01
CA CYS A 68 11.75 5.36 -0.12
C CYS A 68 12.86 4.31 0.06
#